data_AF-A0A0R0CWA1-F1
#
_entry.id   AF-A0A0R0CWA1-F1
#
_cell.length_a   1.000
_cell.length_b   1.000
_cell.length_c   1.000
_cell.angle_alpha   90.00
_cell.angle_beta   90.00
_cell.angle_gamma   90.00
#
_symmetry.space_group_name_H-M   'P 1'
#
loop_
_entity.id
_entity.type
_entity.pdbx_description
1 polymer ?
#
loop_
_entity_poly.entity_id
_entity_poly.type
_entity_poly.pdbx_seq_one_letter_code
_entity_poly.pdbx_strand_id
1 'polypeptide(L)'
;MSYDIGIGTCAEISDGQVEIRLDSAALSRLVPNQNWRRSGTSVLRLPAKLCSQKRPPAVGEEVYLQHQALQRSQKGSLDIDGDGSFSAVELSNLVKNLDPSATAPVAVKARGKR
;
A
#
# COMPACT_ATOMS: atom_id res chain seq x y z
N MET A 1 -17.14 9.02 1.60
CA MET A 1 -16.66 8.29 0.41
C MET A 1 -15.70 7.21 0.86
N SER A 2 -15.90 5.96 0.42
CA SER A 2 -14.95 4.86 0.67
C SER A 2 -14.16 4.65 -0.61
N TYR A 3 -12.85 4.86 -0.54
CA TYR A 3 -11.92 4.64 -1.65
C TYR A 3 -10.84 3.65 -1.22
N ASP A 4 -10.29 2.99 -2.22
CA ASP A 4 -9.25 2.00 -2.06
C ASP A 4 -7.90 2.64 -2.38
N ILE A 5 -6.87 2.31 -1.60
CA ILE A 5 -5.54 2.91 -1.72
C ILE A 5 -4.58 1.83 -2.22
N GLY A 6 -4.07 2.01 -3.44
CA GLY A 6 -2.97 1.21 -3.94
C GLY A 6 -1.70 1.55 -3.17
N ILE A 7 -1.02 0.53 -2.62
CA ILE A 7 0.19 0.72 -1.80
C ILE A 7 1.43 0.01 -2.35
N GLY A 8 1.24 -0.90 -3.30
CA GLY A 8 2.32 -1.71 -3.84
C GLY A 8 1.85 -3.03 -4.40
N THR A 9 2.81 -3.90 -4.70
CA THR A 9 2.55 -5.21 -5.31
C THR A 9 2.56 -6.32 -4.26
N CYS A 10 1.62 -7.25 -4.32
CA CYS A 10 1.61 -8.41 -3.44
C CYS A 10 2.81 -9.30 -3.73
N ALA A 11 3.65 -9.52 -2.73
CA ALA A 11 4.77 -10.45 -2.80
C ALA A 11 4.34 -11.87 -2.45
N GLU A 12 3.55 -12.01 -1.38
CA GLU A 12 3.13 -13.30 -0.84
C GLU A 12 1.84 -13.16 -0.03
N ILE A 13 1.06 -14.24 0.05
CA ILE A 13 -0.11 -14.35 0.92
C ILE A 13 0.02 -15.67 1.69
N SER A 14 0.18 -15.59 3.02
CA SER A 14 0.25 -16.77 3.89
C SER A 14 -0.52 -16.54 5.18
N ASP A 15 -1.27 -17.55 5.64
CA ASP A 15 -1.97 -17.54 6.95
C ASP A 15 -2.86 -16.31 7.21
N GLY A 16 -3.46 -15.76 6.16
CA GLY A 16 -4.29 -14.55 6.24
C GLY A 16 -3.49 -13.26 6.49
N GLN A 17 -2.17 -13.32 6.38
CA GLN A 17 -1.27 -12.18 6.24
C GLN A 17 -0.93 -12.00 4.76
N VAL A 18 -0.75 -10.73 4.37
CA VAL A 18 -0.34 -10.34 3.03
C VAL A 18 0.98 -9.60 3.15
N GLU A 19 1.95 -10.05 2.38
CA GLU A 19 3.21 -9.37 2.17
C GLU A 19 3.11 -8.51 0.92
N ILE A 20 3.48 -7.25 1.07
CA ILE A 20 3.30 -6.24 0.03
C ILE A 20 4.61 -5.53 -0.14
N ARG A 21 5.19 -5.59 -1.35
CA ARG A 21 6.32 -4.75 -1.73
C ARG A 21 5.82 -3.35 -1.94
N LEU A 22 6.25 -2.44 -1.09
CA LEU A 22 5.81 -1.06 -1.12
C LEU A 22 6.53 -0.25 -2.19
N ASP A 23 5.76 0.63 -2.83
CA ASP A 23 6.32 1.69 -3.64
C ASP A 23 6.91 2.81 -2.78
N SER A 24 7.83 3.58 -3.35
CA SER A 24 8.48 4.72 -2.71
C SER A 24 7.48 5.73 -2.14
N ALA A 25 6.33 5.89 -2.80
CA ALA A 25 5.25 6.76 -2.36
C ALA A 25 4.56 6.27 -1.07
N ALA A 26 4.30 4.97 -0.95
CA ALA A 26 3.70 4.38 0.24
C ALA A 26 4.69 4.37 1.41
N LEU A 27 5.95 4.03 1.14
CA LEU A 27 7.05 4.09 2.12
C LEU A 27 7.22 5.48 2.71
N SER A 28 7.28 6.50 1.85
CA SER A 28 7.47 7.89 2.26
C SER A 28 6.33 8.42 3.14
N ARG A 29 5.13 7.83 3.04
CA ARG A 29 3.97 8.14 3.89
C ARG A 29 4.01 7.41 5.23
N LEU A 30 4.45 6.16 5.24
CA LEU A 30 4.56 5.36 6.47
C LEU A 30 5.67 5.86 7.39
N VAL A 31 6.82 6.20 6.80
CA VAL A 31 8.03 6.62 7.53
C VAL A 31 8.60 7.91 6.92
N PRO A 32 7.86 9.04 7.05
CA PRO A 32 8.40 10.33 6.66
C PRO A 32 9.60 10.64 7.56
N ASN A 33 10.73 11.03 6.97
CA ASN A 33 12.03 11.31 7.62
C ASN A 33 12.97 10.11 7.86
N GLN A 34 12.74 8.95 7.24
CA GLN A 34 13.76 7.89 7.22
C GLN A 34 14.53 7.88 5.90
N ASN A 35 15.86 7.76 5.99
CA ASN A 35 16.74 7.58 4.83
C ASN A 35 16.62 6.15 4.29
N TRP A 36 15.51 5.81 3.64
CA TRP A 36 15.38 4.54 2.93
C TRP A 36 16.30 4.54 1.71
N ARG A 37 17.23 3.57 1.63
CA ARG A 37 18.30 3.55 0.62
C ARG A 37 17.88 2.94 -0.71
N ARG A 38 16.81 2.15 -0.77
CA ARG A 38 16.35 1.47 -1.99
C ARG A 38 14.82 1.36 -2.04
N SER A 39 14.25 1.78 -3.15
CA SER A 39 12.84 1.52 -3.48
C SER A 39 12.66 0.06 -3.92
N GLY A 40 11.53 -0.56 -3.56
CA GLY A 40 11.14 -1.89 -4.04
C GLY A 40 11.70 -3.09 -3.27
N THR A 41 12.54 -2.87 -2.25
CA THR A 41 12.98 -3.92 -1.31
C THR A 41 12.14 -3.98 -0.04
N SER A 42 11.43 -2.90 0.29
CA SER A 42 10.67 -2.83 1.54
C SER A 42 9.39 -3.66 1.44
N VAL A 43 9.14 -4.45 2.49
CA VAL A 43 8.01 -5.37 2.57
C VAL A 43 7.12 -4.99 3.74
N LEU A 44 5.84 -4.73 3.47
CA LEU A 44 4.81 -4.52 4.47
C LEU A 44 4.00 -5.80 4.66
N ARG A 45 3.99 -6.29 5.89
CA ARG A 45 3.12 -7.37 6.37
C ARG A 45 1.92 -6.78 7.09
N LEU A 46 0.73 -7.20 6.66
CA LEU A 46 -0.53 -6.85 7.31
C LEU A 46 -1.59 -7.93 7.12
N PRO A 47 -2.62 -7.98 7.98
CA PRO A 47 -3.71 -8.93 7.81
C PRO A 47 -4.55 -8.61 6.57
N ALA A 48 -4.88 -9.65 5.79
CA ALA A 48 -5.69 -9.57 4.57
C ALA A 48 -7.07 -8.91 4.79
N LYS A 49 -7.55 -8.90 6.03
CA LYS A 49 -8.80 -8.22 6.44
C LYS A 49 -8.78 -6.70 6.23
N LEU A 50 -7.59 -6.10 6.09
CA LEU A 50 -7.42 -4.67 5.81
C LEU A 50 -7.40 -4.36 4.30
N CYS A 51 -7.25 -5.40 3.47
CA CYS A 51 -7.30 -5.26 2.02
C CYS A 51 -8.73 -4.99 1.52
N SER A 52 -8.84 -4.47 0.31
CA SER A 52 -10.12 -4.17 -0.31
C SER A 52 -10.93 -5.44 -0.56
N GLN A 53 -12.18 -5.44 -0.09
CA GLN A 53 -13.15 -6.47 -0.46
C GLN A 53 -13.54 -6.41 -1.95
N LYS A 54 -13.41 -5.23 -2.58
CA LYS A 54 -13.70 -5.07 -4.01
C LYS A 54 -12.55 -5.54 -4.90
N ARG A 55 -11.32 -5.41 -4.41
CA ARG A 55 -10.09 -5.79 -5.09
C ARG A 55 -9.25 -6.65 -4.14
N PRO A 56 -9.51 -7.97 -4.08
CA PRO A 56 -8.78 -8.85 -3.20
C PRO A 56 -7.30 -8.87 -3.58
N PRO A 57 -6.38 -8.98 -2.60
CA PRO A 57 -4.96 -9.09 -2.87
C PRO A 57 -4.69 -10.41 -3.60
N ALA A 58 -3.85 -10.37 -4.62
CA ALA A 58 -3.38 -11.55 -5.34
C ALA A 58 -1.88 -11.40 -5.58
N VAL A 59 -1.13 -12.51 -5.45
CA VAL A 59 0.34 -12.51 -5.62
C VAL A 59 0.70 -12.01 -7.02
N GLY A 60 1.60 -11.03 -7.10
CA GLY A 60 2.01 -10.37 -8.34
C GLY A 60 1.08 -9.25 -8.82
N GLU A 61 -0.04 -9.00 -8.15
CA GLU A 61 -0.99 -7.93 -8.46
C GLU A 61 -0.87 -6.75 -7.49
N GLU A 62 -1.41 -5.60 -7.90
CA GLU A 62 -1.45 -4.40 -7.05
C GLU A 62 -2.42 -4.60 -5.88
N VAL A 63 -1.93 -4.33 -4.66
CA VAL A 63 -2.72 -4.46 -3.44
C VAL A 63 -3.37 -3.14 -3.08
N TYR A 64 -4.68 -3.23 -2.88
CA TYR A 64 -5.53 -2.14 -2.49
C TYR A 64 -5.97 -2.30 -1.04
N LEU A 65 -5.78 -1.27 -0.22
CA LEU A 65 -6.24 -1.22 1.16
C LEU A 65 -7.50 -0.37 1.30
N GLN A 66 -8.41 -0.76 2.19
CA GLN A 66 -9.61 0.03 2.47
C GLN A 66 -9.25 1.22 3.36
N HIS A 67 -9.52 2.44 2.88
CA HIS A 67 -9.29 3.67 3.64
C HIS A 67 -9.89 3.62 5.06
N GLN A 68 -11.15 3.15 5.18
CA GLN A 68 -11.82 3.05 6.48
C GLN A 68 -11.17 2.04 7.43
N ALA A 69 -10.55 0.98 6.91
CA ALA A 69 -9.85 0.00 7.73
C ALA A 69 -8.55 0.58 8.29
N LEU A 70 -7.87 1.45 7.54
CA LEU A 70 -6.62 2.10 7.95
C LEU A 70 -6.84 3.22 8.99
N GLN A 71 -8.02 3.85 9.00
CA GLN A 71 -8.35 4.88 10.01
C GLN A 71 -8.41 4.35 11.46
N ARG A 72 -8.49 3.03 11.67
CA ARG A 72 -8.69 2.42 13.00
C ARG A 72 -7.39 2.23 13.82
N SER A 73 -6.34 3.03 13.62
CA SER A 73 -5.04 2.85 14.30
C SER A 73 -4.51 1.43 14.21
N GLN A 74 -4.64 0.82 13.02
CA GLN A 74 -4.12 -0.51 12.76
C GLN A 74 -2.60 -0.48 12.64
N LYS A 75 -1.95 -1.52 13.17
CA LYS A 75 -0.50 -1.69 13.09
C LYS A 75 -0.17 -2.68 11.98
N GLY A 76 0.85 -2.36 11.20
CA GLY A 76 1.49 -3.26 10.24
C GLY A 76 2.94 -3.49 10.63
N SER A 77 3.55 -4.50 10.01
CA SER A 77 4.97 -4.82 10.17
C SER A 77 5.69 -4.44 8.90
N LEU A 78 6.55 -3.43 8.94
CA LEU A 78 7.30 -2.93 7.79
C LEU A 78 8.76 -3.34 7.92
N ASP A 79 9.23 -4.13 6.96
CA ASP A 79 10.64 -4.32 6.68
C ASP A 79 11.07 -3.25 5.68
N ILE A 80 11.97 -2.37 6.09
CA ILE A 80 12.36 -1.19 5.30
C ILE A 80 13.52 -1.55 4.37
N ASP A 81 14.44 -2.37 4.83
CA ASP A 81 15.67 -2.72 4.12
C ASP A 81 15.52 -4.01 3.29
N GLY A 82 14.47 -4.80 3.55
CA GLY A 82 14.24 -6.10 2.89
C GLY A 82 15.14 -7.21 3.45
N ASP A 83 15.66 -7.04 4.66
CA ASP A 83 16.56 -7.99 5.32
C ASP A 83 15.83 -8.96 6.28
N GLY A 84 14.51 -8.81 6.43
CA GLY A 84 13.67 -9.54 7.38
C GLY A 84 13.51 -8.81 8.73
N SER A 85 14.01 -7.59 8.87
CA SER A 85 13.86 -6.78 10.09
C SER A 85 12.55 -5.99 10.08
N PHE A 86 11.49 -6.58 10.63
CA PHE A 86 10.17 -5.94 10.67
C PHE A 86 10.01 -4.96 11.84
N SER A 87 9.69 -3.71 11.52
CA SER A 87 9.33 -2.66 12.47
C SER A 87 7.83 -2.42 12.50
N ALA A 88 7.25 -2.24 13.69
CA ALA A 88 5.83 -1.92 13.80
C ALA A 88 5.55 -0.48 13.32
N VAL A 89 4.64 -0.33 12.36
CA VAL A 89 4.24 0.96 11.78
C VAL A 89 2.74 1.18 11.90
N GLU A 90 2.33 2.43 12.10
CA GLU A 90 0.92 2.80 12.15
C GLU A 90 0.38 3.00 10.73
N LEU A 91 -0.53 2.12 10.30
CA LEU A 91 -1.12 2.15 8.96
C LEU A 91 -1.98 3.39 8.72
N SER A 92 -2.45 4.05 9.78
CA SER A 92 -3.11 5.35 9.71
C SER A 92 -2.24 6.41 9.02
N ASN A 93 -0.91 6.27 9.05
CA ASN A 93 0.00 7.22 8.41
C ASN A 93 -0.10 7.18 6.87
N LEU A 94 -0.51 6.05 6.28
CA LEU A 94 -0.80 5.97 4.84
C LEU A 94 -1.92 6.93 4.42
N VAL A 95 -2.88 7.18 5.32
CA VAL A 95 -4.09 7.98 5.07
C VAL A 95 -4.05 9.38 5.65
N LYS A 96 -3.19 9.65 6.65
CA LYS A 96 -3.09 10.98 7.29
C LYS A 96 -2.74 12.13 6.33
N ASN A 97 -2.04 11.85 5.23
CA ASN A 97 -1.64 12.84 4.22
C ASN A 97 -2.23 12.56 2.83
N LEU A 98 -3.23 11.68 2.74
CA LEU A 98 -4.03 11.54 1.53
C LEU A 98 -5.06 12.66 1.53
N ASP A 99 -4.72 13.75 0.85
CA ASP A 99 -5.74 14.70 0.43
C ASP A 99 -6.75 13.92 -0.45
N PRO A 100 -8.06 13.93 -0.14
CA PRO A 100 -9.06 13.22 -0.94
C PRO A 100 -9.19 13.77 -2.38
N SER A 101 -8.37 14.74 -2.77
CA SER A 101 -8.30 15.33 -4.11
C SER A 101 -7.19 14.69 -4.97
N ALA A 102 -7.26 13.38 -5.20
CA ALA A 102 -6.53 12.76 -6.32
C ALA A 102 -7.58 12.20 -7.30
N THR A 103 -7.95 13.08 -8.22
CA THR A 103 -8.80 12.83 -9.39
C THR A 103 -8.36 11.55 -10.10
N ALA A 104 -9.32 10.70 -10.46
CA ALA A 104 -9.12 9.47 -11.21
C ALA A 104 -8.19 9.69 -12.42
N PRO A 105 -7.33 8.71 -12.79
CA PRO A 105 -6.62 8.78 -14.06
C PRO A 105 -7.66 8.77 -15.17
N VAL A 106 -7.87 9.92 -15.80
CA VAL A 106 -8.61 10.00 -17.06
C VAL A 106 -7.80 9.16 -18.03
N ALA A 107 -8.31 7.96 -18.32
CA ALA A 107 -7.79 7.12 -19.39
C ALA A 107 -8.02 7.87 -20.70
N VAL A 108 -7.08 8.72 -21.10
CA VAL A 108 -7.08 9.34 -22.42
C VAL A 108 -6.67 8.24 -23.39
N LYS A 109 -7.66 7.48 -23.82
CA LYS A 109 -7.53 6.48 -24.86
C LYS A 109 -7.16 7.23 -26.14
N ALA A 110 -5.87 7.31 -26.43
CA ALA A 110 -5.37 7.74 -27.72
C ALA A 110 -6.01 6.86 -28.80
N ARG A 111 -6.95 7.44 -29.54
CA ARG A 111 -7.52 6.82 -30.74
C ARG A 111 -7.47 7.88 -31.84
N GLY A 112 -6.37 7.87 -32.58
CA GLY A 112 -6.30 8.59 -33.84
C GLY A 112 -7.35 8.04 -34.81
N LYS A 113 -7.89 8.93 -35.65
CA LYS A 113 -8.12 8.65 -37.08
C LYS A 113 -8.64 9.89 -37.80
N ARG A 114 -7.93 10.19 -38.89
CA ARG A 114 -8.32 10.89 -40.12
C ARG A 114 -8.42 12.41 -40.07
#